data_AF-A0AA38VNM7-F1
#
_entry.id   AF-A0AA38VNM7-F1
#
_cell.length_a   1.000
_cell.length_b   1.000
_cell.length_c   1.000
_cell.angle_alpha   90.00
_cell.angle_beta   90.00
_cell.angle_gamma   90.00
#
_symmetry.space_group_name_H-M   'P 1'
#
loop_
_entity.id
_entity.type
_entity.pdbx_description
1 polymer ?
#
loop_
_entity_poly.entity_id
_entity_poly.type
_entity_poly.pdbx_seq_one_letter_code
_entity_poly.pdbx_strand_id
1 'polypeptide(L)'
;MAQLCSDLDDEIGRFFSQVSTTRAECDDLARTMFGGLVDPVSVQGATSYTVVVGLNREKIVQFRYMDARLDMRMLDLARRVHGDVVPADSREITTPCLARFFAQAWRRPVVLDRCALSAVAAEFSSRLDEVSCSGVLTARFRLALDEVKEHLPTLVSGDFLLALTHSDLNELNILVDGGTGTITGVIDWTDAGI
;
A
#
# COMPACT_ATOMS: atom_id res chain seq x y z
N MET A 1 -3.96 -28.18 -1.99
CA MET A 1 -2.61 -27.64 -2.27
C MET A 1 -2.15 -26.96 -1.00
N ALA A 2 -1.00 -27.37 -0.47
CA ALA A 2 -0.51 -26.93 0.83
C ALA A 2 -0.22 -25.42 0.80
N GLN A 3 -0.79 -24.72 1.77
CA GLN A 3 -0.57 -23.31 2.04
C GLN A 3 0.90 -23.15 2.44
N LEU A 4 1.70 -22.43 1.65
CA LEU A 4 3.02 -21.96 2.07
C LEU A 4 2.79 -20.94 3.19
N CYS A 5 2.67 -21.39 4.43
CA CYS A 5 2.93 -20.54 5.57
C CYS A 5 4.45 -20.44 5.63
N SER A 6 4.99 -19.37 5.06
CA SER A 6 6.40 -19.03 5.17
C SER A 6 6.73 -18.85 6.66
N ASP A 7 7.86 -19.41 7.12
CA ASP A 7 8.28 -19.27 8.52
C ASP A 7 8.58 -17.79 8.80
N LEU A 8 8.10 -17.27 9.93
CA LEU A 8 8.28 -15.87 10.31
C LEU A 8 9.78 -15.51 10.36
N ASP A 9 10.62 -16.42 10.86
CA ASP A 9 12.05 -16.19 10.92
C ASP A 9 12.69 -16.17 9.52
N ASP A 10 12.15 -16.94 8.56
CA ASP A 10 12.58 -16.87 7.16
C ASP A 10 12.19 -15.54 6.51
N GLU A 11 10.99 -15.02 6.77
CA GLU A 11 10.54 -13.73 6.23
C GLU A 11 11.40 -12.57 6.76
N ILE A 12 11.62 -12.56 8.07
CA ILE A 12 12.49 -11.59 8.73
C ILE A 12 13.92 -11.73 8.19
N GLY A 13 14.42 -12.96 8.08
CA GLY A 13 15.75 -13.24 7.54
C GLY A 13 15.93 -12.76 6.10
N ARG A 14 14.91 -12.92 5.24
CA ARG A 14 14.92 -12.40 3.86
C ARG A 14 15.05 -10.89 3.84
N PHE A 15 14.29 -10.16 4.67
CA PHE A 15 14.39 -8.71 4.75
C PHE A 15 15.82 -8.26 5.13
N PHE A 16 16.35 -8.82 6.21
CA PHE A 16 17.68 -8.44 6.72
C PHE A 16 18.84 -8.94 5.84
N SER A 17 18.61 -9.87 4.92
CA SER A 17 19.62 -10.28 3.93
C SER A 17 19.91 -9.20 2.87
N GLN A 18 18.99 -8.24 2.68
CA GLN A 18 19.06 -7.20 1.65
C GLN A 18 19.53 -5.84 2.20
N VAL A 19 19.72 -5.71 3.51
CA VAL A 19 20.10 -4.46 4.17
C VAL A 19 21.32 -4.65 5.08
N SER A 20 22.02 -3.55 5.36
CA SER A 20 23.17 -3.56 6.28
C SER A 20 22.77 -3.51 7.76
N THR A 21 21.55 -3.07 8.06
CA THR A 21 21.01 -2.98 9.43
C THR A 21 20.57 -4.35 9.92
N THR A 22 20.62 -4.58 11.23
CA THR A 22 20.20 -5.82 11.88
C THR A 22 18.84 -5.70 12.54
N ARG A 23 18.17 -6.84 12.77
CA ARG A 23 16.94 -6.92 13.56
C ARG A 23 17.09 -6.27 14.94
N ALA A 24 18.20 -6.57 15.63
CA ALA A 24 18.45 -6.03 16.96
C ALA A 24 18.52 -4.50 16.96
N GLU A 25 19.20 -3.90 15.96
CA GLU A 25 19.27 -2.44 15.83
C GLU A 25 17.89 -1.81 15.58
N CYS A 26 17.06 -2.43 14.74
CA CYS A 26 15.68 -1.98 14.52
C CYS A 26 14.83 -2.09 15.79
N ASP A 27 14.90 -3.24 16.48
CA ASP A 27 14.14 -3.50 17.71
C ASP A 27 14.56 -2.53 18.83
N ASP A 28 15.86 -2.28 18.98
CA ASP A 28 16.40 -1.35 19.97
C ASP A 28 16.00 0.09 19.68
N LEU A 29 15.97 0.49 18.40
CA LEU A 29 15.47 1.80 18.00
C LEU A 29 13.98 1.94 18.33
N ALA A 30 13.17 0.95 17.98
CA ALA A 30 11.73 0.97 18.24
C ALA A 30 11.45 1.03 19.76
N ARG A 31 12.18 0.24 20.54
CA ARG A 31 12.11 0.24 22.01
C ARG A 31 12.55 1.57 22.60
N THR A 32 13.60 2.19 22.06
CA THR A 32 14.08 3.50 22.53
C THR A 32 13.06 4.60 22.26
N MET A 33 12.36 4.53 21.12
CA MET A 33 11.37 5.55 20.72
C MET A 33 10.05 5.43 21.48
N PHE A 34 9.56 4.20 21.71
CA PHE A 34 8.19 3.97 22.20
C PHE A 34 8.11 3.24 23.54
N GLY A 35 9.23 2.68 24.03
CA GLY A 35 9.28 1.89 25.25
C GLY A 35 8.56 0.54 25.15
N GLY A 36 8.57 -0.21 26.24
CA GLY A 36 7.82 -1.46 26.36
C GLY A 36 8.40 -2.63 25.57
N LEU A 37 7.51 -3.56 25.19
CA LEU A 37 7.87 -4.75 24.43
C LEU A 37 7.93 -4.42 22.94
N VAL A 38 8.76 -5.16 22.21
CA VAL A 38 8.86 -5.10 20.75
C VAL A 38 8.64 -6.51 20.26
N ASP A 39 7.53 -6.73 19.57
CA ASP A 39 7.13 -8.04 19.06
C ASP A 39 6.95 -7.95 17.54
N PRO A 40 7.66 -8.76 16.73
CA PRO A 40 7.38 -8.85 15.31
C PRO A 40 5.93 -9.27 15.06
N VAL A 41 5.28 -8.67 14.07
CA VAL A 41 3.99 -9.17 13.60
C VAL A 41 4.16 -10.55 12.97
N SER A 42 3.11 -11.38 13.01
CA SER A 42 3.14 -12.77 12.54
C SER A 42 3.32 -12.94 11.04
N VAL A 43 3.20 -11.86 10.26
CA VAL A 43 3.41 -11.85 8.81
C VAL A 43 4.14 -10.57 8.44
N GLN A 44 5.25 -10.68 7.73
CA GLN A 44 6.09 -9.54 7.35
C GLN A 44 5.85 -9.08 5.92
N GLY A 45 6.20 -7.83 5.63
CA GLY A 45 6.12 -7.28 4.29
C GLY A 45 7.34 -7.66 3.45
N ALA A 46 7.20 -7.75 2.13
CA ALA A 46 8.31 -8.09 1.23
C ALA A 46 9.45 -7.04 1.27
N THR A 47 9.09 -5.78 1.51
CA THR A 47 10.02 -4.63 1.54
C THR A 47 10.05 -3.93 2.90
N SER A 48 9.52 -4.60 3.94
CA SER A 48 9.47 -4.02 5.27
C SER A 48 9.55 -5.02 6.41
N TYR A 49 10.20 -4.61 7.48
CA TYR A 49 10.17 -5.28 8.78
C TYR A 49 9.22 -4.52 9.72
N THR A 50 8.18 -5.21 10.21
CA THR A 50 7.11 -4.63 11.01
C THR A 50 7.08 -5.25 12.41
N VAL A 51 6.97 -4.37 13.41
CA VAL A 51 6.88 -4.74 14.82
C VAL A 51 5.73 -3.99 15.48
N VAL A 52 5.12 -4.63 16.47
CA VAL A 52 4.22 -3.99 17.43
C VAL A 52 5.01 -3.61 18.66
N VAL A 53 4.88 -2.37 19.11
CA VAL A 53 5.69 -1.77 20.18
C VAL A 53 4.80 -1.07 21.19
N GLY A 54 5.26 -1.03 22.44
CA GLY A 54 4.62 -0.31 23.54
C GLY A 54 4.36 -1.21 24.75
N LEU A 55 3.87 -0.61 25.83
CA LEU A 55 3.56 -1.35 27.06
C LEU A 55 2.35 -2.28 26.86
N ASN A 56 1.41 -1.85 26.01
CA ASN A 56 0.17 -2.56 25.71
C ASN A 56 0.10 -2.98 24.24
N ARG A 57 1.23 -3.02 23.52
CA ARG A 57 1.31 -3.37 22.09
C ARG A 57 0.43 -2.46 21.22
N GLU A 58 0.45 -1.16 21.51
CA GLU A 58 -0.47 -0.17 20.93
C GLU A 58 0.09 0.60 19.72
N LYS A 59 1.36 0.42 19.36
CA LYS A 59 1.99 1.08 18.21
C LYS A 59 2.47 0.06 17.20
N ILE A 60 2.38 0.39 15.91
CA ILE A 60 2.99 -0.38 14.83
C ILE A 60 4.12 0.45 14.26
N VAL A 61 5.30 -0.15 14.14
CA VAL A 61 6.49 0.45 13.54
C VAL A 61 6.91 -0.39 12.35
N GLN A 62 7.05 0.24 11.19
CA GLN A 62 7.43 -0.40 9.94
C GLN A 62 8.75 0.18 9.45
N PHE A 63 9.81 -0.63 9.44
CA PHE A 63 11.11 -0.33 8.87
C PHE A 63 11.12 -0.74 7.40
N ARG A 64 11.50 0.16 6.50
CA ARG A 64 11.39 -0.05 5.05
C ARG A 64 12.74 0.11 4.37
N TYR A 65 12.90 -0.51 3.20
CA TYR A 65 14.01 -0.19 2.32
C TYR A 65 13.97 1.28 1.89
N MET A 66 15.15 1.82 1.53
CA MET A 66 15.28 3.24 1.16
C MET A 66 14.57 3.59 -0.15
N ASP A 67 14.49 2.64 -1.07
CA ASP A 67 13.77 2.74 -2.35
C ASP A 67 12.26 2.48 -2.19
N ALA A 68 11.84 1.79 -1.13
CA ALA A 68 10.44 1.54 -0.78
C ALA A 68 9.88 2.56 0.24
N ARG A 69 10.38 3.80 0.23
CA ARG A 69 9.89 4.86 1.12
C ARG A 69 8.47 5.29 0.72
N LEU A 70 7.65 5.59 1.73
CA LEU A 70 6.32 6.14 1.51
C LEU A 70 6.40 7.48 0.79
N ASP A 71 5.63 7.64 -0.29
CA ASP A 71 5.42 8.96 -0.90
C ASP A 71 4.55 9.80 0.04
N MET A 72 5.17 10.78 0.70
CA MET A 72 4.49 11.65 1.65
C MET A 72 3.37 12.48 1.00
N ARG A 73 3.46 12.80 -0.31
CA ARG A 73 2.39 13.49 -1.03
C ARG A 73 1.17 12.58 -1.19
N MET A 74 1.41 11.30 -1.49
CA MET A 74 0.36 10.29 -1.58
C MET A 74 -0.25 10.00 -0.21
N LEU A 75 0.56 9.92 0.85
CA LEU A 75 0.06 9.74 2.21
C LEU A 75 -0.80 10.93 2.66
N ASP A 76 -0.40 12.16 2.34
CA ASP A 76 -1.19 13.35 2.63
C ASP A 76 -2.47 13.41 1.81
N LEU A 77 -2.45 12.93 0.56
CA LEU A 77 -3.65 12.77 -0.24
C LEU A 77 -4.59 11.72 0.36
N ALA A 78 -4.05 10.57 0.78
CA ALA A 78 -4.80 9.52 1.46
C ALA A 78 -5.50 10.05 2.70
N ARG A 79 -4.82 10.85 3.52
CA ARG A 79 -5.42 11.52 4.68
C ARG A 79 -6.54 12.48 4.30
N ARG A 80 -6.38 13.28 3.23
CA ARG A 80 -7.45 14.18 2.79
C ARG A 80 -8.69 13.41 2.30
N VAL A 81 -8.48 12.29 1.62
CA VAL A 81 -9.53 11.47 1.03
C VAL A 81 -10.24 10.64 2.10
N HIS A 82 -9.49 9.86 2.86
CA HIS A 82 -10.03 8.86 3.79
C HIS A 82 -10.13 9.37 5.23
N GLY A 83 -9.44 10.46 5.55
CA GLY A 83 -9.51 11.09 6.87
C GLY A 83 -8.73 10.29 7.90
N ASP A 84 -9.44 9.90 8.94
CA ASP A 84 -8.89 9.30 10.14
C ASP A 84 -8.38 7.87 9.90
N VAL A 85 -8.97 7.11 9.00
CA VAL A 85 -8.52 5.71 8.74
C VAL A 85 -7.10 5.61 8.18
N VAL A 86 -6.49 6.74 7.78
CA VAL A 86 -5.07 6.80 7.40
C VAL A 86 -4.28 7.30 8.61
N PRO A 87 -3.42 6.47 9.22
CA PRO A 87 -2.69 6.86 10.43
C PRO A 87 -1.88 8.14 10.23
N ALA A 88 -2.16 9.15 11.06
CA ALA A 88 -1.45 10.42 11.09
C ALA A 88 -0.39 10.46 12.20
N ASP A 89 -0.79 9.96 13.38
CA ASP A 89 -0.01 9.60 14.57
C ASP A 89 -1.06 9.20 15.61
N SER A 90 -0.99 7.97 16.13
CA SER A 90 -1.95 7.29 17.04
C SER A 90 -3.14 8.13 17.54
N ARG A 91 -4.32 7.88 16.98
CA ARG A 91 -5.59 8.05 17.69
C ARG A 91 -6.47 6.85 17.39
N GLU A 92 -7.27 6.48 18.38
CA GLU A 92 -8.36 5.51 18.24
C GLU A 92 -9.32 6.06 17.19
N ILE A 93 -9.42 5.35 16.07
CA ILE A 93 -10.15 5.80 14.91
C ILE A 93 -11.17 4.73 14.58
N THR A 94 -12.42 5.15 14.46
CA THR A 94 -13.57 4.25 14.31
C THR A 94 -14.34 4.70 13.08
N THR A 95 -14.13 4.03 11.95
CA THR A 95 -14.89 4.32 10.73
C THR A 95 -15.44 3.03 10.11
N PRO A 96 -16.74 2.97 9.77
CA PRO A 96 -17.45 1.71 9.54
C PRO A 96 -17.14 1.12 8.16
N CYS A 97 -16.52 -0.06 8.17
CA CYS A 97 -16.36 -1.04 7.09
C CYS A 97 -15.74 -0.60 5.75
N LEU A 98 -15.20 -1.59 5.03
CA LEU A 98 -14.49 -1.43 3.76
C LEU A 98 -15.30 -0.69 2.69
N ALA A 99 -16.64 -0.82 2.69
CA ALA A 99 -17.51 -0.12 1.75
C ALA A 99 -17.42 1.40 1.90
N ARG A 100 -17.29 1.91 3.13
CA ARG A 100 -17.15 3.34 3.36
C ARG A 100 -15.78 3.85 2.93
N PHE A 101 -14.72 3.07 3.12
CA PHE A 101 -13.38 3.40 2.64
C PHE A 101 -13.38 3.70 1.14
N PHE A 102 -13.97 2.81 0.33
CA PHE A 102 -14.12 3.04 -1.12
C PHE A 102 -15.07 4.20 -1.44
N ALA A 103 -16.19 4.32 -0.73
CA ALA A 103 -17.12 5.42 -0.94
C ALA A 103 -16.50 6.80 -0.64
N GLN A 104 -15.57 6.89 0.30
CA GLN A 104 -14.84 8.13 0.61
C GLN A 104 -13.93 8.55 -0.55
N ALA A 105 -13.20 7.61 -1.16
CA ALA A 105 -12.40 7.87 -2.36
C ALA A 105 -13.26 8.39 -3.51
N TRP A 106 -14.40 7.74 -3.77
CA TRP A 106 -15.33 8.17 -4.81
C TRP A 106 -15.95 9.55 -4.56
N ARG A 107 -16.31 9.84 -3.31
CA ARG A 107 -16.91 11.13 -2.92
C ARG A 107 -15.92 12.29 -2.88
N ARG A 108 -14.62 12.01 -2.90
CA ARG A 108 -13.54 13.00 -2.89
C ARG A 108 -12.62 12.77 -4.09
N PRO A 109 -13.15 13.00 -5.30
CA PRO A 109 -12.38 12.78 -6.52
C PRO A 109 -11.13 13.65 -6.53
N VAL A 110 -10.05 13.09 -7.05
CA VAL A 110 -8.78 13.79 -7.20
C VAL A 110 -8.77 14.49 -8.55
N VAL A 111 -8.57 15.80 -8.52
CA VAL A 111 -8.49 16.60 -9.74
C VAL A 111 -7.04 16.66 -10.18
N LEU A 112 -6.75 16.08 -11.34
CA LEU A 112 -5.48 16.24 -12.04
C LEU A 112 -5.62 17.31 -13.12
N ASP A 113 -4.55 18.08 -13.34
CA ASP A 113 -4.50 18.96 -14.50
C ASP A 113 -4.26 18.17 -15.80
N ARG A 114 -4.40 18.83 -16.95
CA ARG A 114 -4.23 18.18 -18.27
C ARG A 114 -2.83 17.62 -18.48
N CYS A 115 -1.79 18.26 -17.94
CA CYS A 115 -0.42 17.78 -18.07
C CYS A 115 -0.22 16.49 -17.26
N ALA A 116 -0.72 16.45 -16.04
CA ALA A 116 -0.68 15.26 -15.18
C ALA A 116 -1.46 14.09 -15.80
N LEU A 117 -2.67 14.33 -16.32
CA LEU A 117 -3.44 13.32 -17.05
C LEU A 117 -2.67 12.78 -18.28
N SER A 118 -2.02 13.67 -19.04
CA SER A 118 -1.22 13.25 -20.20
C SER A 118 0.01 12.42 -19.80
N ALA A 119 0.61 12.71 -18.64
CA ALA A 119 1.73 11.94 -18.11
C ALA A 119 1.29 10.53 -17.68
N VAL A 120 0.15 10.41 -16.99
CA VAL A 120 -0.46 9.11 -16.64
C VAL A 120 -0.78 8.29 -17.89
N ALA A 121 -1.36 8.94 -18.92
CA ALA A 121 -1.66 8.29 -20.19
C ALA A 121 -0.40 7.76 -20.89
N ALA A 122 0.68 8.55 -20.90
CA ALA A 122 1.96 8.17 -21.49
C ALA A 122 2.60 7.01 -20.72
N GLU A 123 2.54 7.04 -19.39
CA GLU A 123 3.05 5.96 -18.53
C GLU A 123 2.29 4.64 -18.77
N PHE A 124 0.95 4.68 -18.80
CA PHE A 124 0.16 3.49 -19.10
C PHE A 124 0.45 2.95 -20.50
N SER A 125 0.56 3.83 -21.51
CA SER A 125 0.92 3.41 -22.87
C SER A 125 2.27 2.70 -22.90
N SER A 126 3.28 3.28 -22.23
CA SER A 126 4.63 2.70 -22.13
C SER A 126 4.63 1.31 -21.50
N ARG A 127 3.93 1.14 -20.37
CA ARG A 127 3.84 -0.15 -19.67
C ARG A 127 3.12 -1.21 -20.53
N LEU A 128 2.06 -0.83 -21.24
CA LEU A 128 1.35 -1.74 -22.14
C LEU A 128 2.23 -2.11 -23.35
N ASP A 129 3.05 -1.18 -23.86
CA ASP A 129 4.01 -1.44 -24.94
C ASP A 129 5.12 -2.41 -24.52
N GLU A 130 5.66 -2.27 -23.30
CA GLU A 130 6.62 -3.21 -22.73
C GLU A 130 6.05 -4.63 -22.66
N VAL A 131 4.82 -4.76 -22.16
CA VAL A 131 4.14 -6.07 -22.08
C VAL A 131 3.89 -6.65 -23.48
N SER A 132 3.46 -5.83 -24.45
CA SER A 132 3.30 -6.26 -25.85
C SER A 132 4.62 -6.77 -26.44
N CYS A 133 5.74 -6.09 -26.16
CA CYS A 133 7.06 -6.39 -26.70
C CYS A 133 7.78 -7.54 -25.97
N SER A 134 7.31 -7.93 -24.78
CA SER A 134 7.96 -8.94 -23.93
C SER A 134 8.05 -10.35 -24.54
N GLY A 135 7.25 -10.64 -25.57
CA GLY A 135 7.15 -11.98 -26.17
C GLY A 135 6.42 -13.01 -25.30
N VAL A 136 5.96 -12.62 -24.10
CA VAL A 136 5.28 -13.52 -23.14
C VAL A 136 3.82 -13.76 -23.50
N LEU A 137 3.20 -12.85 -24.28
CA LEU A 137 1.78 -12.90 -24.56
C LEU A 137 1.38 -13.87 -25.69
N THR A 138 0.45 -14.77 -25.35
CA THR A 138 -0.28 -15.56 -26.34
C THR A 138 -1.15 -14.67 -27.25
N ALA A 139 -1.51 -15.16 -28.43
CA ALA A 139 -2.32 -14.41 -29.41
C ALA A 139 -3.64 -13.87 -28.83
N ARG A 140 -4.33 -14.63 -27.97
CA ARG A 140 -5.59 -14.19 -27.34
C ARG A 140 -5.41 -12.97 -26.42
N PHE A 141 -4.29 -12.87 -25.71
CA PHE A 141 -4.02 -11.76 -24.80
C PHE A 141 -3.51 -10.53 -25.54
N ARG A 142 -2.88 -10.73 -26.71
CA ARG A 142 -2.47 -9.61 -27.58
C ARG A 142 -3.69 -8.84 -28.09
N LEU A 143 -4.73 -9.53 -28.55
CA LEU A 143 -5.97 -8.89 -29.00
C LEU A 143 -6.62 -8.06 -27.89
N ALA A 144 -6.75 -8.62 -26.69
CA ALA A 144 -7.29 -7.88 -25.54
C ALA A 144 -6.40 -6.69 -25.16
N LEU A 145 -5.07 -6.83 -25.26
CA LEU A 145 -4.15 -5.74 -24.96
C LEU A 145 -4.22 -4.61 -25.99
N ASP A 146 -4.36 -4.95 -27.27
CA ASP A 146 -4.54 -3.98 -28.36
C ASP A 146 -5.87 -3.20 -28.17
N GLU A 147 -6.95 -3.90 -27.77
CA GLU A 147 -8.23 -3.28 -27.43
C GLU A 147 -8.10 -2.31 -26.25
N VAL A 148 -7.38 -2.70 -25.18
CA VAL A 148 -7.12 -1.81 -24.03
C VAL A 148 -6.34 -0.57 -24.45
N LYS A 149 -5.32 -0.71 -25.31
CA LYS A 149 -4.54 0.42 -25.83
C LYS A 149 -5.40 1.39 -26.64
N GLU A 150 -6.29 0.88 -27.47
CA GLU A 150 -7.22 1.70 -28.27
C GLU A 150 -8.14 2.54 -27.38
N HIS A 151 -8.59 1.98 -26.25
CA HIS A 151 -9.50 2.65 -25.33
C HIS A 151 -8.82 3.47 -24.24
N LEU A 152 -7.50 3.31 -24.04
CA LEU A 152 -6.76 4.03 -23.00
C LEU A 152 -6.95 5.57 -23.03
N PRO A 153 -6.97 6.25 -24.19
CA PRO A 153 -7.24 7.69 -24.26
C PRO A 153 -8.59 8.11 -23.67
N THR A 154 -9.59 7.22 -23.71
CA THR A 154 -10.92 7.50 -23.13
C THR A 154 -10.88 7.50 -21.60
N LEU A 155 -10.07 6.63 -20.98
CA LEU A 155 -9.93 6.56 -19.52
C LEU A 155 -9.26 7.81 -18.94
N VAL A 156 -8.42 8.47 -19.74
CA VAL A 156 -7.65 9.67 -19.36
C VAL A 156 -8.17 10.95 -20.03
N SER A 157 -9.38 10.92 -20.60
CA SER A 157 -10.00 12.07 -21.27
C SER A 157 -10.33 13.23 -20.32
N GLY A 158 -10.38 12.95 -19.02
CA GLY A 158 -10.84 13.86 -17.97
C GLY A 158 -12.34 13.77 -17.69
N ASP A 159 -13.06 12.88 -18.38
CA ASP A 159 -14.51 12.68 -18.17
C ASP A 159 -14.82 11.78 -16.98
N PHE A 160 -13.84 10.98 -16.54
CA PHE A 160 -13.96 10.08 -15.40
C PHE A 160 -13.48 10.76 -14.11
N LEU A 161 -14.22 10.53 -13.02
CA LEU A 161 -13.75 10.89 -11.70
C LEU A 161 -12.57 9.99 -11.32
N LEU A 162 -11.42 10.59 -11.04
CA LEU A 162 -10.28 9.86 -10.53
C LEU A 162 -10.39 9.72 -9.02
N ALA A 163 -10.09 8.52 -8.53
CA ALA A 163 -10.17 8.19 -7.12
C ALA A 163 -8.82 7.70 -6.65
N LEU A 164 -8.42 8.09 -5.44
CA LEU A 164 -7.25 7.49 -4.83
C LEU A 164 -7.49 6.00 -4.56
N THR A 165 -6.52 5.19 -4.95
CA THR A 165 -6.49 3.74 -4.74
C THR A 165 -5.24 3.36 -3.93
N HIS A 166 -5.37 2.31 -3.11
CA HIS A 166 -4.29 1.83 -2.22
C HIS A 166 -3.31 0.87 -2.93
N SER A 167 -3.71 0.28 -4.05
CA SER A 167 -2.95 -0.66 -4.91
C SER A 167 -2.54 -2.00 -4.30
N ASP A 168 -2.36 -2.10 -2.98
CA ASP A 168 -2.04 -3.34 -2.27
C ASP A 168 -2.96 -3.56 -1.05
N LEU A 169 -4.26 -3.36 -1.23
CA LEU A 169 -5.20 -3.48 -0.10
C LEU A 169 -5.49 -4.96 0.19
N ASN A 170 -4.77 -5.52 1.16
CA ASN A 170 -4.92 -6.89 1.64
C ASN A 170 -5.07 -6.92 3.17
N GLU A 171 -5.28 -8.11 3.75
CA GLU A 171 -5.55 -8.29 5.18
C GLU A 171 -4.40 -7.78 6.08
N LEU A 172 -3.16 -7.75 5.58
CA LEU A 172 -2.00 -7.25 6.32
C LEU A 172 -1.98 -5.73 6.40
N ASN A 173 -2.63 -5.06 5.45
CA ASN A 173 -2.68 -3.61 5.35
C ASN A 173 -3.94 -3.01 5.99
N ILE A 174 -4.82 -3.83 6.56
CA ILE A 174 -6.05 -3.41 7.24
C ILE A 174 -5.96 -3.73 8.74
N LEU A 175 -6.00 -2.69 9.56
CA LEU A 175 -6.07 -2.82 11.02
C LEU A 175 -7.53 -2.89 11.45
N VAL A 176 -7.85 -3.84 12.33
CA VAL A 176 -9.21 -4.10 12.79
C VAL A 176 -9.22 -4.22 14.31
N ASP A 177 -10.23 -3.63 14.95
CA ASP A 177 -10.51 -3.88 16.36
C ASP A 177 -11.05 -5.30 16.56
N GLY A 178 -10.36 -6.10 17.38
CA GLY A 178 -10.68 -7.52 17.56
C GLY A 178 -12.01 -7.80 18.26
N GLY A 179 -12.56 -6.83 19.00
CA GLY A 179 -13.85 -6.99 19.70
C GLY A 179 -15.06 -6.64 18.83
N THR A 180 -14.93 -5.65 17.94
CA THR A 180 -16.02 -5.09 17.15
C THR A 180 -15.94 -5.42 15.66
N GLY A 181 -14.77 -5.85 15.17
CA GLY A 181 -14.53 -6.05 13.74
C GLY A 181 -14.45 -4.74 12.94
N THR A 182 -14.33 -3.59 13.62
CA THR A 182 -14.27 -2.28 12.96
C THR A 182 -12.88 -2.01 12.41
N ILE A 183 -12.79 -1.46 11.19
CA ILE A 183 -11.52 -1.01 10.62
C ILE A 183 -11.04 0.21 11.40
N THR A 184 -9.85 0.10 11.99
CA THR A 184 -9.20 1.15 12.78
C THR A 184 -8.08 1.84 12.03
N GLY A 185 -7.61 1.25 10.93
CA GLY A 185 -6.59 1.87 10.08
C GLY A 185 -6.32 1.11 8.79
N VAL A 186 -5.80 1.82 7.80
CA VAL A 186 -5.21 1.26 6.59
C VAL A 186 -3.77 1.76 6.49
N ILE A 187 -2.82 0.83 6.41
CA ILE A 187 -1.37 1.11 6.40
C ILE A 187 -0.77 0.76 5.04
N ASP A 188 0.53 1.02 4.85
CA ASP A 188 1.29 0.71 3.64
C ASP A 188 0.75 1.35 2.35
N TRP A 189 0.74 2.68 2.31
CA TRP A 189 0.28 3.46 1.15
C TRP A 189 1.35 3.65 0.05
N THR A 190 2.32 2.74 -0.03
CA THR A 190 3.54 2.96 -0.82
C THR A 190 3.28 2.99 -2.31
N ASP A 191 2.47 2.06 -2.79
CA ASP A 191 2.11 1.95 -4.21
C ASP A 191 0.74 2.59 -4.51
N ALA A 192 0.22 3.38 -3.57
CA ALA A 192 -1.05 4.07 -3.76
C ALA A 192 -0.99 4.99 -4.99
N GLY A 193 -2.09 5.04 -5.74
CA GLY A 193 -2.16 5.70 -7.05
C GLY A 193 -3.51 6.36 -7.28
N ILE A 194 -3.55 7.26 -8.27
CA ILE A 194 -4.77 7.88 -8.78
C ILE A 194 -5.12 7.24 -10.11
#